data_AF-A0A661UUR1-F1
#
_entry.id   AF-A0A661UUR1-F1
#
_cell.length_a   1.000
_cell.length_b   1.000
_cell.length_c   1.000
_cell.angle_alpha   90.00
_cell.angle_beta   90.00
_cell.angle_gamma   90.00
#
_symmetry.space_group_name_H-M   'P 1'
#
loop_
_entity.id
_entity.type
_entity.pdbx_description
1 polymer ?
#
loop_
_entity_poly.entity_id
_entity_poly.type
_entity_poly.pdbx_seq_one_letter_code
_entity_poly.pdbx_strand_id
1 'polypeptide(L)'
;MLNKLDGIVYFQIYLEGKFPAGFKRLKRETREMLDQFRAYSDNIQYEFINPSASSDPKERNDVYLLLMERGLNPTDLNVKTNEGSSQQIIFPGALVSYKGKEIPVELLISQMGLPPEEVLNNSIQSLEFNLANAIRKLSISRKPKVGFLEGHGELSVLETADIAYALNEYYTIERVEIAGQLNSLTERKAIDSTKTTSRNKFDAIIIAKPDTAFDEKDKFIIDQFIMRG
;
A
#
# COMPACT_ATOMS: atom_id res chain seq x y z
N MET A 1 8.54 10.48 7.32
CA MET A 1 8.04 9.09 7.43
C MET A 1 9.18 8.11 7.70
N LEU A 2 10.27 8.18 6.92
CA LEU A 2 11.46 7.33 7.05
C LEU A 2 12.20 7.47 8.40
N ASN A 3 12.24 8.67 8.99
CA ASN A 3 12.93 8.91 10.27
C ASN A 3 12.17 8.38 11.50
N LYS A 4 10.95 7.84 11.32
CA LYS A 4 10.13 7.28 12.40
C LYS A 4 10.10 5.75 12.39
N LEU A 5 10.93 5.12 11.55
CA LEU A 5 11.08 3.68 11.50
C LEU A 5 11.84 3.21 12.74
N ASP A 6 11.24 2.30 13.50
CA ASP A 6 11.79 1.73 14.74
C ASP A 6 12.24 0.27 14.56
N GLY A 7 12.48 -0.14 13.31
CA GLY A 7 13.03 -1.43 12.93
C GLY A 7 13.51 -1.42 11.49
N ILE A 8 14.13 -2.52 11.02
CA ILE A 8 14.64 -2.62 9.65
C ILE A 8 13.48 -2.85 8.68
N VAL A 9 13.43 -2.03 7.62
CA VAL A 9 12.65 -2.32 6.42
C VAL A 9 13.58 -2.99 5.42
N TYR A 10 13.28 -4.25 5.09
CA TYR A 10 14.10 -5.04 4.18
C TYR A 10 13.42 -5.22 2.82
N PHE A 11 14.11 -4.84 1.75
CA PHE A 11 13.64 -4.97 0.38
C PHE A 11 14.38 -6.12 -0.32
N GLN A 12 13.65 -7.12 -0.77
CA GLN A 12 14.15 -8.19 -1.64
C GLN A 12 13.72 -7.90 -3.07
N ILE A 13 14.62 -7.39 -3.90
CA ILE A 13 14.31 -6.93 -5.26
C ILE A 13 14.67 -8.01 -6.27
N TYR A 14 13.70 -8.50 -7.03
CA TYR A 14 13.89 -9.58 -8.00
C TYR A 14 14.28 -9.07 -9.41
N LEU A 15 15.18 -8.08 -9.43
CA LEU A 15 15.74 -7.47 -10.65
C LEU A 15 17.25 -7.67 -10.73
N GLU A 16 17.73 -8.91 -10.60
CA GLU A 16 19.12 -9.29 -10.88
C GLU A 16 19.19 -10.28 -12.05
N GLY A 17 20.16 -10.11 -12.95
CA GLY A 17 20.30 -10.96 -14.14
C GLY A 17 20.76 -10.22 -15.41
N LYS A 18 20.71 -10.93 -16.54
CA LYS A 18 21.08 -10.40 -17.86
C LYS A 18 19.86 -9.72 -18.51
N PHE A 19 19.80 -8.40 -18.40
CA PHE A 19 18.66 -7.62 -18.90
C PHE A 19 19.00 -6.69 -20.07
N PRO A 20 18.01 -6.33 -20.92
CA PRO A 20 18.16 -5.27 -21.90
C PRO A 20 18.25 -3.89 -21.22
N ALA A 21 18.57 -2.86 -22.00
CA ALA A 21 18.85 -1.51 -21.49
C ALA A 21 17.73 -0.95 -20.61
N GLY A 22 16.46 -1.13 -21.00
CA GLY A 22 15.30 -0.65 -20.26
C GLY A 22 15.20 -1.19 -18.83
N PHE A 23 15.35 -2.51 -18.64
CA PHE A 23 15.32 -3.16 -17.33
C PHE A 23 16.60 -2.90 -16.52
N LYS A 24 17.77 -2.78 -17.18
CA LYS A 24 19.01 -2.32 -16.51
C LYS A 24 18.84 -0.92 -15.93
N ARG A 25 18.16 -0.03 -16.66
CA ARG A 25 17.80 1.31 -16.16
C ARG A 25 16.86 1.16 -14.97
N LEU A 26 15.73 0.45 -15.08
CA LEU A 26 14.80 0.24 -13.96
C LEU A 26 15.50 -0.26 -12.68
N LYS A 27 16.38 -1.25 -12.82
CA LYS A 27 17.21 -1.77 -11.72
C LYS A 27 18.08 -0.68 -11.08
N ARG A 28 18.75 0.14 -11.90
CA ARG A 28 19.62 1.23 -11.43
C ARG A 28 18.81 2.30 -10.72
N GLU A 29 17.71 2.78 -11.31
CA GLU A 29 16.85 3.80 -10.70
C GLU A 29 16.25 3.29 -9.37
N THR A 30 15.89 2.00 -9.30
CA THR A 30 15.43 1.37 -8.06
C THR A 30 16.51 1.39 -6.97
N ARG A 31 17.76 1.07 -7.34
CA ARG A 31 18.91 1.13 -6.42
C ARG A 31 19.16 2.55 -5.93
N GLU A 32 19.22 3.51 -6.84
CA GLU A 32 19.44 4.91 -6.51
C GLU A 32 18.36 5.45 -5.57
N MET A 33 17.09 5.09 -5.80
CA MET A 33 15.98 5.45 -4.90
C MET A 33 16.14 4.83 -3.49
N LEU A 34 16.51 3.56 -3.40
CA LEU A 34 16.73 2.90 -2.11
C LEU A 34 17.97 3.45 -1.38
N ASP A 35 19.02 3.83 -2.11
CA ASP A 35 20.18 4.51 -1.54
C ASP A 35 19.82 5.90 -1.00
N GLN A 36 18.95 6.64 -1.69
CA GLN A 36 18.40 7.88 -1.16
C GLN A 36 17.61 7.62 0.13
N PHE A 37 16.77 6.59 0.17
CA PHE A 37 16.02 6.24 1.39
C PHE A 37 16.95 5.87 2.56
N ARG A 38 18.04 5.15 2.29
CA ARG A 38 19.10 4.84 3.27
C ARG A 38 19.78 6.10 3.81
N ALA A 39 20.00 7.11 2.98
CA ALA A 39 20.58 8.37 3.42
C ALA A 39 19.69 9.12 4.44
N TYR A 40 18.37 8.87 4.43
CA TYR A 40 17.43 9.41 5.41
C TYR A 40 17.19 8.50 6.63
N SER A 41 17.49 7.20 6.54
CA SER A 41 17.21 6.22 7.59
C SER A 41 18.14 5.01 7.51
N ASP A 42 18.92 4.79 8.57
CA ASP A 42 19.82 3.63 8.70
C ASP A 42 19.08 2.28 8.74
N ASN A 43 17.76 2.31 8.88
CA ASN A 43 16.89 1.14 8.96
C ASN A 43 16.48 0.57 7.59
N ILE A 44 16.91 1.16 6.48
CA ILE A 44 16.63 0.63 5.15
C ILE A 44 17.74 -0.33 4.73
N GLN A 45 17.36 -1.56 4.39
CA GLN A 45 18.26 -2.57 3.86
C GLN A 45 17.66 -3.20 2.62
N TYR A 46 18.49 -3.59 1.66
CA TYR A 46 18.00 -4.17 0.43
C TYR A 46 19.00 -5.12 -0.22
N GLU A 47 18.48 -6.07 -1.00
CA GLU A 47 19.27 -6.95 -1.85
C GLU A 47 18.63 -7.12 -3.23
N PHE A 48 19.46 -7.37 -4.25
CA PHE A 48 18.99 -7.72 -5.59
C PHE A 48 19.19 -9.23 -5.81
N ILE A 49 18.11 -9.93 -6.15
CA ILE A 49 18.05 -11.39 -6.25
C ILE A 49 17.71 -11.79 -7.68
N ASN A 50 18.38 -12.81 -8.18
CA ASN A 50 18.03 -13.43 -9.46
C ASN A 50 17.18 -14.67 -9.17
N PRO A 51 15.85 -14.63 -9.41
CA PRO A 51 14.97 -15.78 -9.13
C PRO A 51 15.27 -16.97 -10.04
N SER A 52 16.00 -16.76 -11.13
CA SER A 52 16.35 -17.76 -12.13
C SER A 52 17.79 -18.28 -11.98
N ALA A 53 18.46 -18.00 -10.85
CA ALA A 53 19.88 -18.30 -10.66
C ALA A 53 20.21 -19.80 -10.64
N SER A 54 19.29 -20.65 -10.17
CA SER A 54 19.53 -22.11 -10.12
C SER A 54 19.64 -22.70 -11.53
N SER A 55 20.60 -23.60 -11.73
CA SER A 55 20.71 -24.38 -12.95
C SER A 55 19.60 -25.43 -13.08
N ASP A 56 19.03 -25.89 -11.97
CA ASP A 56 17.94 -26.88 -11.95
C ASP A 56 16.60 -26.23 -12.33
N PRO A 57 15.94 -26.66 -13.42
CA PRO A 57 14.63 -26.16 -13.80
C PRO A 57 13.55 -26.34 -12.74
N LYS A 58 13.60 -27.41 -11.95
CA LYS A 58 12.59 -27.68 -10.91
C LYS A 58 12.70 -26.67 -9.78
N GLU A 59 13.92 -26.44 -9.27
CA GLU A 59 14.16 -25.42 -8.24
C GLU A 59 13.76 -24.02 -8.71
N ARG A 60 14.06 -23.65 -9.96
CA ARG A 60 13.62 -22.35 -10.53
C ARG A 60 12.10 -22.23 -10.53
N ASN A 61 11.38 -23.27 -10.97
CA ASN A 61 9.93 -23.25 -11.00
C ASN A 61 9.33 -23.17 -9.59
N ASP A 62 9.91 -23.87 -8.61
CA ASP A 62 9.47 -23.79 -7.22
C ASP A 62 9.65 -22.37 -6.66
N VAL A 63 10.76 -21.69 -6.97
CA VAL A 63 10.96 -20.27 -6.63
C VAL A 63 9.92 -19.38 -7.31
N TYR A 64 9.63 -19.59 -8.60
CA TYR A 64 8.64 -18.81 -9.32
C TYR A 64 7.24 -18.94 -8.70
N LEU A 65 6.84 -20.18 -8.37
CA LEU A 65 5.56 -20.44 -7.70
C LEU A 65 5.49 -19.71 -6.34
N LEU A 66 6.57 -19.76 -5.55
CA LEU A 66 6.62 -19.06 -4.26
C LEU A 66 6.47 -17.53 -4.42
N LEU A 67 7.09 -16.93 -5.44
CA LEU A 67 6.96 -15.49 -5.70
C LEU A 67 5.55 -15.12 -6.13
N MET A 68 4.92 -15.97 -6.96
CA MET A 68 3.52 -15.80 -7.36
C MET A 68 2.56 -15.92 -6.16
N GLU A 69 2.77 -16.90 -5.29
CA GLU A 69 1.99 -17.07 -4.05
C GLU A 69 2.12 -15.87 -3.11
N ARG A 70 3.29 -15.21 -3.11
CA ARG A 70 3.53 -13.97 -2.37
C ARG A 70 3.03 -12.70 -3.09
N GLY A 71 2.36 -12.86 -4.23
CA GLY A 71 1.69 -11.79 -4.95
C GLY A 71 2.57 -11.01 -5.94
N LEU A 72 3.74 -11.54 -6.32
CA LEU A 72 4.53 -10.98 -7.41
C LEU A 72 4.15 -11.60 -8.76
N ASN A 73 3.97 -10.75 -9.76
CA ASN A 73 3.58 -11.17 -11.10
C ASN A 73 4.83 -11.40 -12.00
N PRO A 74 4.90 -12.55 -12.70
CA PRO A 74 5.95 -12.78 -13.69
C PRO A 74 5.71 -11.92 -14.94
N THR A 75 6.78 -11.68 -15.70
CA THR A 75 6.74 -11.04 -17.00
C THR A 75 7.71 -11.73 -17.95
N ASP A 76 7.27 -11.94 -19.20
CA ASP A 76 8.13 -12.45 -20.26
C ASP A 76 9.02 -11.34 -20.82
N LEU A 77 10.33 -11.59 -20.77
CA LEU A 77 11.34 -10.67 -21.28
C LEU A 77 12.04 -11.28 -22.49
N ASN A 78 11.90 -10.61 -23.64
CA ASN A 78 12.61 -10.96 -24.85
C ASN A 78 13.98 -10.27 -24.88
N VAL A 79 15.05 -11.07 -24.85
CA VAL A 79 16.43 -10.58 -24.94
C VAL A 79 17.01 -10.94 -26.30
N LYS A 80 17.52 -9.93 -27.01
CA LYS A 80 18.36 -10.15 -28.19
C LYS A 80 19.78 -10.50 -27.72
N THR A 81 20.23 -11.70 -28.06
CA THR A 81 21.60 -12.17 -27.86
C THR A 81 22.31 -12.27 -29.21
N ASN A 82 23.64 -12.43 -29.20
CA ASN A 82 24.42 -12.61 -30.43
C ASN A 82 24.06 -13.90 -31.18
N GLU A 83 23.41 -14.86 -30.51
CA GLU A 83 23.02 -16.17 -31.04
C GLU A 83 21.52 -16.23 -31.44
N GLY A 84 20.76 -15.14 -31.24
CA GLY A 84 19.33 -15.06 -31.55
C GLY A 84 18.50 -14.39 -30.44
N SER A 85 17.18 -14.51 -30.49
CA SER A 85 16.28 -14.06 -29.42
C SER A 85 16.07 -15.15 -28.38
N SER A 86 16.27 -14.82 -27.11
CA SER A 86 15.97 -15.68 -25.96
C SER A 86 14.86 -15.05 -25.13
N GLN A 87 13.85 -15.84 -24.79
CA GLN A 87 12.79 -15.45 -23.87
C GLN A 87 13.16 -15.92 -22.47
N GLN A 88 13.09 -15.03 -21.49
CA GLN A 88 13.30 -15.35 -20.08
C GLN A 88 12.12 -14.82 -19.25
N ILE A 89 11.70 -15.59 -18.26
CA ILE A 89 10.71 -15.15 -17.27
C ILE A 89 11.44 -14.34 -16.20
N ILE A 90 10.91 -13.17 -15.87
CA ILE A 90 11.42 -12.30 -14.80
C ILE A 90 10.30 -11.91 -13.84
N PHE A 91 10.68 -11.47 -12.64
CA PHE A 91 9.75 -10.96 -11.62
C PHE A 91 10.11 -9.52 -11.29
N PRO A 92 9.64 -8.54 -12.09
CA PRO A 92 10.03 -7.14 -11.90
C PRO A 92 9.30 -6.50 -10.72
N GLY A 93 9.64 -6.95 -9.51
CA GLY A 93 9.03 -6.54 -8.26
C GLY A 93 9.95 -6.74 -7.07
N ALA A 94 9.46 -6.37 -5.90
CA ALA A 94 10.14 -6.54 -4.63
C ALA A 94 9.19 -7.08 -3.56
N LEU A 95 9.71 -7.92 -2.66
CA LEU A 95 9.06 -8.21 -1.38
C LEU A 95 9.65 -7.27 -0.34
N VAL A 96 8.78 -6.54 0.35
CA VAL A 96 9.18 -5.56 1.37
C VAL A 96 8.68 -6.06 2.71
N SER A 97 9.59 -6.22 3.66
CA SER A 97 9.27 -6.72 4.99
C SER A 97 9.62 -5.70 6.08
N TYR A 98 8.78 -5.67 7.11
CA TYR A 98 8.94 -4.83 8.29
C TYR A 98 8.21 -5.46 9.48
N LYS A 99 8.93 -5.70 10.59
CA LYS A 99 8.35 -6.22 11.85
C LYS A 99 7.44 -7.45 11.66
N GLY A 100 7.88 -8.40 10.83
CA GLY A 100 7.15 -9.65 10.55
C GLY A 100 5.95 -9.51 9.62
N LYS A 101 5.67 -8.32 9.07
CA LYS A 101 4.75 -8.12 7.95
C LYS A 101 5.54 -8.07 6.65
N GLU A 102 5.00 -8.63 5.59
CA GLU A 102 5.57 -8.58 4.24
C GLU A 102 4.48 -8.17 3.24
N ILE A 103 4.83 -7.33 2.27
CA ILE A 103 3.96 -6.98 1.15
C ILE A 103 4.73 -7.03 -0.17
N PRO A 104 4.08 -7.45 -1.28
CA PRO A 104 4.66 -7.32 -2.62
C PRO A 104 4.56 -5.88 -3.13
N VAL A 105 5.55 -5.49 -3.93
CA VAL A 105 5.61 -4.21 -4.63
C VAL A 105 6.01 -4.47 -6.08
N GLU A 106 5.16 -4.07 -7.02
CA GLU A 106 5.50 -4.12 -8.44
C GLU A 106 6.42 -2.95 -8.80
N LEU A 107 7.56 -3.27 -9.43
CA LEU A 107 8.52 -2.28 -9.94
C LEU A 107 8.28 -1.99 -11.42
N LEU A 108 7.63 -2.90 -12.15
CA LEU A 108 7.14 -2.71 -13.50
C LEU A 108 5.61 -2.70 -13.48
N ILE A 109 5.01 -1.54 -13.77
CA ILE A 109 3.56 -1.36 -13.79
C ILE A 109 3.06 -1.73 -15.19
N SER A 110 2.49 -2.92 -15.33
CA SER A 110 1.97 -3.38 -16.63
C SER A 110 0.81 -2.48 -17.11
N GLN A 111 0.95 -1.90 -18.30
CA GLN A 111 -0.07 -1.03 -18.91
C GLN A 111 -0.39 -1.55 -20.31
N MET A 112 -1.62 -2.02 -20.50
CA MET A 112 -2.07 -2.55 -21.79
C MET A 112 -2.10 -1.44 -22.85
N GLY A 113 -1.65 -1.78 -24.06
CA GLY A 113 -1.68 -0.87 -25.21
C GLY A 113 -0.53 0.13 -25.28
N LEU A 114 0.39 0.15 -24.31
CA LEU A 114 1.57 1.01 -24.36
C LEU A 114 2.82 0.27 -24.85
N PRO A 115 3.75 0.98 -25.54
CA PRO A 115 5.04 0.42 -25.89
C PRO A 115 5.86 0.03 -24.65
N PRO A 116 6.68 -1.05 -24.69
CA PRO A 116 7.49 -1.49 -23.53
C PRO A 116 8.39 -0.41 -22.93
N GLU A 117 8.95 0.48 -23.75
CA GLU A 117 9.79 1.58 -23.27
C GLU A 117 8.98 2.63 -22.49
N GLU A 118 7.73 2.90 -22.88
CA GLU A 118 6.85 3.80 -22.14
C GLU A 118 6.41 3.17 -20.81
N VAL A 119 6.06 1.89 -20.81
CA VAL A 119 5.77 1.13 -19.59
C VAL A 119 6.94 1.23 -18.60
N LEU A 120 8.17 1.07 -19.07
CA LEU A 120 9.38 1.21 -18.25
C LEU A 120 9.57 2.65 -17.74
N ASN A 121 9.36 3.66 -18.58
CA ASN A 121 9.46 5.07 -18.17
C ASN A 121 8.44 5.39 -17.06
N ASN A 122 7.18 5.01 -17.25
CA ASN A 122 6.10 5.23 -16.29
C ASN A 122 6.37 4.51 -14.97
N SER A 123 6.91 3.29 -15.07
CA SER A 123 7.31 2.50 -13.91
C SER A 123 8.42 3.20 -13.11
N ILE A 124 9.46 3.71 -13.80
CA ILE A 124 10.55 4.47 -13.18
C ILE A 124 10.02 5.72 -12.48
N GLN A 125 9.15 6.49 -13.14
CA GLN A 125 8.54 7.70 -12.55
C GLN A 125 7.71 7.40 -11.30
N SER A 126 7.15 6.20 -11.21
CA SER A 126 6.31 5.78 -10.08
C SER A 126 7.09 5.11 -8.94
N LEU A 127 8.40 4.87 -9.10
CA LEU A 127 9.22 4.13 -8.14
C LEU A 127 9.19 4.75 -6.74
N GLU A 128 9.41 6.07 -6.65
CA GLU A 128 9.43 6.77 -5.36
C GLU A 128 8.11 6.56 -4.61
N PHE A 129 6.99 6.80 -5.30
CA PHE A 129 5.66 6.64 -4.74
C PHE A 129 5.42 5.19 -4.31
N ASN A 130 5.70 4.21 -5.18
CA ASN A 130 5.44 2.80 -4.90
C ASN A 130 6.24 2.29 -3.69
N LEU A 131 7.53 2.60 -3.64
CA LEU A 131 8.41 2.19 -2.56
C LEU A 131 8.06 2.91 -1.25
N ALA A 132 7.85 4.24 -1.29
CA ALA A 132 7.43 5.00 -0.12
C ALA A 132 6.07 4.51 0.41
N ASN A 133 5.12 4.23 -0.48
CA ASN A 133 3.81 3.72 -0.10
C ASN A 133 3.90 2.34 0.56
N ALA A 134 4.80 1.47 0.08
CA ALA A 134 5.05 0.18 0.70
C ALA A 134 5.55 0.33 2.14
N ILE A 135 6.54 1.20 2.36
CA ILE A 135 7.02 1.52 3.70
C ILE A 135 5.86 2.05 4.55
N ARG A 136 5.00 2.92 4.01
CA ARG A 136 3.87 3.52 4.76
C ARG A 136 2.92 2.43 5.25
N LYS A 137 2.48 1.55 4.36
CA LYS A 137 1.57 0.44 4.67
C LYS A 137 2.13 -0.46 5.76
N LEU A 138 3.42 -0.76 5.68
CA LEU A 138 4.13 -1.59 6.66
C LEU A 138 4.34 -0.89 8.01
N SER A 139 4.62 0.42 7.99
CA SER A 139 4.88 1.25 9.17
C SER A 139 3.62 1.48 10.03
N ILE A 140 2.44 1.40 9.42
CA ILE A 140 1.17 1.60 10.13
C ILE A 140 0.88 0.38 11.01
N SER A 141 0.97 0.58 12.33
CA SER A 141 0.64 -0.45 13.32
C SER A 141 -0.86 -0.73 13.38
N ARG A 142 -1.69 0.33 13.28
CA ARG A 142 -3.15 0.30 13.25
C ARG A 142 -3.65 1.28 12.19
N LYS A 143 -4.45 0.82 11.23
CA LYS A 143 -5.10 1.69 10.24
C LYS A 143 -5.99 2.70 10.97
N PRO A 144 -5.89 4.01 10.66
CA PRO A 144 -6.83 4.99 11.18
C PRO A 144 -8.25 4.64 10.71
N LYS A 145 -9.25 4.95 11.51
CA LYS A 145 -10.65 4.59 11.25
C LYS A 145 -11.39 5.73 10.57
N VAL A 146 -12.13 5.44 9.52
CA VAL A 146 -12.99 6.40 8.82
C VAL A 146 -14.43 5.89 8.86
N GLY A 147 -15.33 6.72 9.40
CA GLY A 147 -16.76 6.41 9.51
C GLY A 147 -17.58 7.04 8.38
N PHE A 148 -18.24 6.24 7.54
CA PHE A 148 -19.29 6.75 6.65
C PHE A 148 -20.58 6.91 7.43
N LEU A 149 -21.11 8.13 7.50
CA LEU A 149 -22.38 8.39 8.17
C LEU A 149 -23.54 7.86 7.31
N GLU A 150 -24.54 7.32 8.01
CA GLU A 150 -25.83 6.92 7.45
C GLU A 150 -26.97 7.44 8.35
N GLY A 151 -28.20 7.41 7.82
CA GLY A 151 -29.42 7.81 8.54
C GLY A 151 -30.05 9.12 8.06
N HIS A 152 -29.39 9.87 7.17
CA HIS A 152 -29.85 11.14 6.62
C HIS A 152 -29.92 11.12 5.09
N GLY A 153 -30.14 9.93 4.53
CA GLY A 153 -30.17 9.65 3.10
C GLY A 153 -28.84 9.96 2.38
N GLU A 154 -27.73 9.69 3.07
CA GLU A 154 -26.43 9.62 2.44
C GLU A 154 -26.37 8.52 1.37
N LEU A 155 -25.42 8.67 0.44
CA LEU A 155 -25.16 7.70 -0.62
C LEU A 155 -24.95 6.29 -0.07
N SER A 156 -25.59 5.31 -0.70
CA SER A 156 -25.56 3.91 -0.28
C SER A 156 -24.15 3.29 -0.36
N VAL A 157 -23.94 2.19 0.37
CA VAL A 157 -23.58 0.91 -0.27
C VAL A 157 -22.75 1.00 -1.56
N LEU A 158 -23.50 0.81 -2.62
CA LEU A 158 -23.03 0.66 -3.99
C LEU A 158 -22.51 1.98 -4.55
N GLU A 159 -23.14 3.11 -4.20
CA GLU A 159 -22.78 4.43 -4.72
C GLU A 159 -21.44 4.94 -4.20
N THR A 160 -21.01 4.46 -3.03
CA THR A 160 -19.73 4.82 -2.40
C THR A 160 -18.71 3.68 -2.43
N ALA A 161 -19.01 2.58 -3.14
CA ALA A 161 -18.18 1.39 -3.14
C ALA A 161 -16.74 1.66 -3.62
N ASP A 162 -16.57 2.44 -4.69
CA ASP A 162 -15.26 2.72 -5.28
C ASP A 162 -14.35 3.53 -4.32
N ILE A 163 -14.86 4.63 -3.76
CA ILE A 163 -14.13 5.43 -2.77
C ILE A 163 -13.86 4.62 -1.49
N ALA A 164 -14.82 3.83 -1.02
CA ALA A 164 -14.64 2.98 0.15
C ALA A 164 -13.55 1.94 -0.08
N TYR A 165 -13.50 1.33 -1.27
CA TYR A 165 -12.47 0.38 -1.65
C TYR A 165 -11.08 1.02 -1.69
N ALA A 166 -10.96 2.19 -2.33
CA ALA A 166 -9.71 2.94 -2.39
C ALA A 166 -9.20 3.37 -0.99
N LEU A 167 -10.10 3.82 -0.10
CA LEU A 167 -9.74 4.21 1.26
C LEU A 167 -9.38 3.02 2.16
N ASN A 168 -10.03 1.87 1.97
CA ASN A 168 -9.78 0.67 2.77
C ASN A 168 -8.33 0.15 2.65
N GLU A 169 -7.62 0.53 1.60
CA GLU A 169 -6.19 0.28 1.46
C GLU A 169 -5.38 0.86 2.63
N TYR A 170 -5.74 2.06 3.10
CA TYR A 170 -4.99 2.83 4.12
C TYR A 170 -5.71 2.96 5.46
N TYR A 171 -7.04 2.86 5.45
CA TYR A 171 -7.91 3.12 6.58
C TYR A 171 -8.82 1.93 6.87
N THR A 172 -9.32 1.84 8.10
CA THR A 172 -10.42 0.92 8.43
C THR A 172 -11.73 1.66 8.20
N ILE A 173 -12.52 1.19 7.23
CA ILE A 173 -13.79 1.79 6.87
C ILE A 173 -14.92 1.12 7.65
N GLU A 174 -15.72 1.92 8.34
CA GLU A 174 -16.93 1.47 9.03
C GLU A 174 -18.09 2.37 8.62
N ARG A 175 -19.31 1.83 8.67
CA ARG A 175 -20.54 2.61 8.51
C ARG A 175 -21.18 2.85 9.85
N VAL A 176 -21.70 4.04 10.08
CA VAL A 176 -22.23 4.44 11.37
C VAL A 176 -23.47 5.30 11.20
N GLU A 177 -24.53 4.88 11.87
CA GLU A 177 -25.74 5.68 12.03
C GLU A 177 -25.67 6.39 13.38
N ILE A 178 -25.90 7.71 13.41
CA ILE A 178 -25.86 8.51 14.65
C ILE A 178 -27.16 8.29 15.44
N ALA A 179 -28.31 8.55 14.84
CA ALA A 179 -29.65 8.33 15.39
C ALA A 179 -29.83 8.83 16.85
N GLY A 180 -29.27 10.01 17.16
CA GLY A 180 -29.30 10.65 18.47
C GLY A 180 -28.46 9.97 19.55
N GLN A 181 -27.65 8.98 19.19
CA GLN A 181 -26.87 8.18 20.13
C GLN A 181 -25.53 8.87 20.43
N LEU A 182 -25.39 9.44 21.64
CA LEU A 182 -24.18 10.17 22.06
C LEU A 182 -22.86 9.40 21.91
N ASN A 183 -22.93 8.06 21.94
CA ASN A 183 -21.77 7.18 21.81
C ASN A 183 -21.58 6.64 20.38
N SER A 184 -22.30 7.13 19.37
CA SER A 184 -22.17 6.65 17.98
C SER A 184 -20.77 6.94 17.43
N LEU A 185 -20.30 8.18 17.56
CA LEU A 185 -18.97 8.63 17.09
C LEU A 185 -17.89 8.64 18.18
N THR A 186 -18.26 8.43 19.45
CA THR A 186 -17.34 8.56 20.58
C THR A 186 -17.31 7.31 21.44
N GLU A 187 -16.14 6.98 21.97
CA GLU A 187 -15.96 5.87 22.91
C GLU A 187 -15.44 6.40 24.25
N ARG A 188 -15.93 5.78 25.32
CA ARG A 188 -15.47 6.04 26.67
C ARG A 188 -14.27 5.17 26.95
N LYS A 189 -13.14 5.80 27.27
CA LYS A 189 -11.93 5.11 27.72
C LYS A 189 -11.73 5.40 29.21
N ALA A 190 -11.74 4.35 30.03
CA ALA A 190 -11.32 4.45 31.42
C ALA A 190 -9.82 4.78 31.44
N ILE A 191 -9.45 5.89 32.07
CA ILE A 191 -8.05 6.25 32.34
C ILE A 191 -7.63 5.66 33.68
N ASP A 192 -8.56 5.64 34.65
CA ASP A 192 -8.41 5.02 35.97
C ASP A 192 -9.81 4.68 36.53
N SER A 193 -9.86 3.95 37.64
CA SER A 193 -11.01 3.57 38.46
C SER A 193 -12.02 4.70 38.77
N THR A 194 -11.63 5.97 38.62
CA THR A 194 -12.47 7.15 38.88
C THR A 194 -12.57 8.15 37.72
N LYS A 195 -11.80 7.98 36.64
CA LYS A 195 -11.74 8.93 35.51
C LYS A 195 -11.96 8.24 34.18
N THR A 196 -13.02 8.66 33.50
CA THR A 196 -13.34 8.25 32.13
C THR A 196 -13.20 9.45 31.21
N THR A 197 -12.44 9.30 30.12
CA THR A 197 -12.43 10.31 29.04
C THR A 197 -13.21 9.80 27.84
N SER A 198 -13.91 10.70 27.16
CA SER A 198 -14.48 10.41 25.85
C SER A 198 -13.48 10.78 24.77
N ARG A 199 -13.28 9.90 23.79
CA ARG A 199 -12.47 10.17 22.60
C ARG A 199 -13.23 9.75 21.35
N ASN A 200 -12.84 10.29 20.20
CA ASN A 200 -13.42 9.91 18.93
C ASN A 200 -13.11 8.44 18.61
N LYS A 201 -14.11 7.72 18.11
CA LYS A 201 -13.96 6.34 17.60
C LYS A 201 -13.29 6.31 16.24
N PHE A 202 -13.53 7.35 15.45
CA PHE A 202 -13.04 7.53 14.09
C PHE A 202 -12.05 8.69 14.06
N ASP A 203 -11.04 8.59 13.21
CA ASP A 203 -10.09 9.68 12.93
C ASP A 203 -10.65 10.65 11.89
N ALA A 204 -11.65 10.23 11.11
CA ALA A 204 -12.43 11.08 10.22
C ALA A 204 -13.84 10.49 10.01
N ILE A 205 -14.80 11.35 9.65
CA ILE A 205 -16.13 10.93 9.19
C ILE A 205 -16.40 11.47 7.78
N ILE A 206 -17.17 10.73 7.00
CA ILE A 206 -17.61 11.11 5.65
C ILE A 206 -19.13 11.21 5.66
N ILE A 207 -19.63 12.39 5.31
CA ILE A 207 -21.07 12.66 5.15
C ILE A 207 -21.34 12.77 3.65
N ALA A 208 -21.73 11.66 3.03
CA ALA A 208 -21.78 11.54 1.58
C ALA A 208 -23.13 12.01 1.02
N LYS A 209 -23.23 13.29 0.65
CA LYS A 209 -24.40 13.91 -0.01
C LYS A 209 -25.72 13.56 0.72
N PRO A 210 -25.90 13.98 1.98
CA PRO A 210 -27.14 13.73 2.71
C PRO A 210 -28.32 14.42 1.99
N ASP A 211 -29.47 13.77 1.96
CA ASP A 211 -30.70 14.28 1.35
C ASP A 211 -31.75 14.75 2.37
N THR A 212 -31.51 14.45 3.65
CA THR A 212 -32.42 14.73 4.77
C THR A 212 -31.74 15.63 5.80
N ALA A 213 -32.53 16.48 6.47
CA ALA A 213 -32.01 17.37 7.50
C ALA A 213 -31.61 16.60 8.77
N PHE A 214 -30.46 16.96 9.34
CA PHE A 214 -30.02 16.47 10.64
C PHE A 214 -30.87 17.08 11.75
N ASP A 215 -31.24 16.27 12.74
CA ASP A 215 -31.86 16.79 13.96
C ASP A 215 -30.81 17.47 14.87
N GLU A 216 -31.28 18.19 15.90
CA GLU A 216 -30.38 18.93 16.79
C GLU A 216 -29.45 18.01 17.60
N LYS A 217 -29.85 16.76 17.86
CA LYS A 217 -29.00 15.80 18.59
C LYS A 217 -27.86 15.33 17.71
N ASP A 218 -28.13 15.03 16.44
CA ASP A 218 -27.14 14.55 15.50
C ASP A 218 -26.16 15.65 15.12
N LYS A 219 -26.65 16.88 14.92
CA LYS A 219 -25.80 18.07 14.79
C LYS A 219 -24.87 18.23 15.99
N PHE A 220 -25.40 18.12 17.21
CA PHE A 220 -24.60 18.22 18.42
C PHE A 220 -23.53 17.13 18.49
N ILE A 221 -23.86 15.88 18.12
CA ILE A 221 -22.89 14.78 18.12
C ILE A 221 -21.77 15.00 17.10
N ILE A 222 -22.09 15.48 15.89
CA ILE A 222 -21.11 15.83 14.86
C ILE A 222 -20.23 16.99 15.31
N ASP A 223 -20.82 18.04 15.90
CA ASP A 223 -20.07 19.17 16.45
C ASP A 223 -19.07 18.72 17.52
N GLN A 224 -19.51 17.87 18.45
CA GLN A 224 -18.64 17.31 19.48
C GLN A 224 -17.54 16.41 18.92
N PHE A 225 -17.79 15.71 17.81
CA PHE A 225 -16.75 14.95 17.10
C PHE A 225 -15.68 15.90 16.55
N ILE A 226 -16.08 16.93 15.81
CA ILE A 226 -15.17 17.94 15.22
C ILE A 226 -14.36 18.64 16.31
N MET A 227 -15.00 18.99 17.42
CA MET A 227 -14.34 19.69 18.52
C MET A 227 -13.26 18.87 19.24
N ARG A 228 -13.25 17.55 19.07
CA ARG A 228 -12.30 16.63 19.72
C ARG A 228 -11.12 16.22 18.83
N GLY A 229 -11.12 16.62 17.55
CA GLY A 229 -10.09 16.26 16.56
C GLY A 229 -10.54 15.11 15.68
#